data_AF-A0A9P7KE37-F1
#
_entry.id   AF-A0A9P7KE37-F1
#
_cell.length_a   1.000
_cell.length_b   1.000
_cell.length_c   1.000
_cell.angle_alpha   90.00
_cell.angle_beta   90.00
_cell.angle_gamma   90.00
#
_symmetry.space_group_name_H-M   'P 1'
#
loop_
_entity.id
_entity.type
_entity.pdbx_description
1 polymer ?
#
loop_
_entity_poly.entity_id
_entity_poly.type
_entity_poly.pdbx_seq_one_letter_code
_entity_poly.pdbx_strand_id
1 'polypeptide(L)'
;MIIALQNLDVNFGREIKLDLQLFSIRPGEEKGRLKATYPSPTSDQNVKIDTSFNRDTAAILDYTKVVEDGVRIPLPSLLLAQKIVACGDRALGADGKRDTDLRDITTMVDQLQKAKQKLPKEIKQKFLTPDVMKKFWQMLPSDEHFLVKDWLEELGVE
;
A
#
# COMPACT_ATOMS: atom_id res chain seq x y z
N MET A 1 12.36 -22.67 -15.52
CA MET A 1 12.14 -23.02 -14.11
C MET A 1 10.70 -22.67 -13.78
N ILE A 2 9.82 -23.67 -13.71
CA ILE A 2 8.41 -23.49 -13.38
C ILE A 2 8.35 -23.34 -11.86
N ILE A 3 8.08 -22.12 -11.38
CA ILE A 3 7.80 -21.92 -9.96
C ILE A 3 6.39 -22.46 -9.75
N ALA A 4 6.30 -23.68 -9.23
CA ALA A 4 5.05 -24.21 -8.71
C ALA A 4 4.64 -23.32 -7.53
N LEU A 5 3.74 -22.37 -7.77
CA LEU A 5 3.02 -21.65 -6.73
C LEU A 5 2.00 -22.60 -6.12
N GLN A 6 2.50 -23.62 -5.42
CA GLN A 6 1.71 -24.44 -4.53
C GLN A 6 1.78 -23.75 -3.18
N ASN A 7 0.63 -23.25 -2.72
CA ASN A 7 0.39 -22.73 -1.37
C ASN A 7 0.86 -21.29 -1.17
N LEU A 8 0.06 -20.38 -1.70
CA LEU A 8 0.05 -19.01 -1.23
C LEU A 8 -0.95 -18.93 -0.08
N ASP A 9 -0.46 -19.23 1.11
CA ASP A 9 -1.25 -19.36 2.34
C ASP A 9 -1.60 -17.97 2.87
N VAL A 10 -2.64 -17.36 2.28
CA VAL A 10 -3.30 -16.19 2.84
C VAL A 10 -4.62 -16.67 3.41
N ASN A 11 -4.57 -16.98 4.69
CA ASN A 11 -5.64 -17.59 5.47
C ASN A 11 -6.92 -16.73 5.46
N PHE A 12 -7.90 -17.07 4.60
CA PHE A 12 -9.34 -16.74 4.77
C PHE A 12 -10.25 -17.78 4.09
N GLY A 13 -10.76 -18.75 4.86
CA GLY A 13 -12.10 -19.34 4.73
C GLY A 13 -12.47 -20.24 3.53
N ARG A 14 -11.83 -20.13 2.37
CA ARG A 14 -11.99 -21.04 1.22
C ARG A 14 -10.81 -20.86 0.29
N GLU A 15 -10.12 -21.96 -0.04
CA GLU A 15 -9.14 -22.00 -1.12
C GLU A 15 -9.88 -21.73 -2.44
N ILE A 16 -9.77 -20.51 -2.97
CA ILE A 16 -10.27 -20.20 -4.32
C ILE A 16 -9.12 -20.50 -5.28
N LYS A 17 -9.21 -21.65 -5.97
CA LYS A 17 -8.37 -21.91 -7.15
C LYS A 17 -8.80 -20.94 -8.24
N LEU A 18 -8.02 -19.89 -8.44
CA LEU A 18 -8.16 -19.03 -9.60
C LEU A 18 -7.79 -19.85 -10.84
N ASP A 19 -8.63 -19.79 -11.88
CA ASP A 19 -8.29 -20.37 -13.17
C ASP A 19 -7.16 -19.55 -13.80
N LEU A 20 -5.92 -19.99 -13.57
CA LEU A 20 -4.72 -19.29 -14.01
C LEU A 20 -4.61 -19.23 -15.55
N GLN A 21 -5.43 -19.98 -16.30
CA GLN A 21 -5.49 -19.86 -17.76
C GLN A 21 -6.02 -18.50 -18.21
N LEU A 22 -6.78 -17.82 -17.34
CA LEU A 22 -7.30 -16.47 -17.58
C LEU A 22 -6.32 -15.35 -17.17
N PHE A 23 -5.16 -15.68 -16.62
CA PHE A 23 -4.21 -14.69 -16.10
C PHE A 23 -2.83 -14.85 -16.72
N SER A 24 -2.25 -13.74 -17.18
CA SER A 24 -0.82 -13.68 -17.47
C SER A 24 -0.06 -13.37 -16.18
N ILE A 25 0.63 -14.37 -15.62
CA ILE A 25 1.36 -14.26 -14.35
C ILE A 25 2.86 -14.16 -14.63
N ARG A 26 3.51 -13.19 -14.01
CA ARG A 26 4.97 -13.02 -14.08
C ARG A 26 5.55 -12.64 -12.71
N PRO A 27 6.80 -13.01 -12.42
CA PRO A 27 7.53 -12.45 -11.28
C PRO A 27 7.57 -10.92 -11.35
N GLY A 28 7.43 -10.26 -10.20
CA GLY A 28 7.73 -8.83 -10.07
C GLY A 28 9.23 -8.56 -10.17
N GLU A 29 9.59 -7.29 -10.44
CA GLU A 29 10.99 -6.85 -10.44
C GLU A 29 11.63 -6.93 -9.06
N GLU A 30 10.82 -6.86 -8.00
CA GLU A 30 11.26 -6.98 -6.61
C GLU A 30 11.00 -8.39 -6.07
N LYS A 31 11.94 -8.90 -5.26
CA LYS A 31 11.81 -10.19 -4.59
C LYS A 31 10.56 -10.22 -3.70
N GLY A 32 9.68 -11.20 -3.91
CA GLY A 32 8.45 -11.35 -3.15
C GLY A 32 7.24 -10.62 -3.74
N ARG A 33 7.31 -10.16 -4.98
CA ARG A 33 6.16 -9.67 -5.75
C ARG A 33 5.76 -10.62 -6.88
N LEU A 34 4.45 -10.77 -7.10
CA LEU A 34 3.90 -11.34 -8.33
C LEU A 34 3.00 -10.30 -9.01
N LYS A 35 3.11 -10.24 -10.34
CA LYS A 35 2.24 -9.44 -11.20
C LYS A 35 1.37 -10.40 -12.00
N ALA A 36 0.06 -10.33 -11.82
CA ALA A 36 -0.92 -11.00 -12.65
C ALA A 36 -1.68 -9.96 -13.48
N THR A 37 -1.93 -10.26 -14.75
CA THR A 37 -2.79 -9.45 -15.62
C THR A 37 -3.96 -10.30 -16.06
N TYR A 38 -5.18 -9.82 -15.83
CA TYR A 38 -6.40 -10.38 -16.39
C TYR A 38 -6.79 -9.59 -17.65
N PRO A 39 -6.66 -10.18 -18.84
CA PRO A 39 -7.26 -9.64 -20.04
C PRO A 39 -8.75 -9.92 -20.03
N SER A 40 -9.55 -8.87 -19.97
CA SER A 40 -11.00 -9.01 -20.01
C SER A 40 -11.43 -9.57 -21.37
N PRO A 41 -12.20 -10.66 -21.43
CA PRO A 41 -12.72 -11.17 -22.70
C PRO A 41 -13.82 -10.27 -23.28
N THR A 42 -14.37 -9.36 -22.47
CA THR A 42 -15.51 -8.50 -22.85
C THR A 42 -15.13 -7.01 -22.90
N SER A 43 -13.88 -6.65 -22.65
CA SER A 43 -13.40 -5.28 -22.80
C SER A 43 -11.97 -5.23 -23.26
N ASP A 44 -11.61 -4.17 -23.99
CA ASP A 44 -10.21 -3.90 -24.38
C ASP A 44 -9.32 -3.48 -23.18
N GLN A 45 -9.84 -3.61 -21.97
CA GLN A 45 -9.16 -3.21 -20.73
C GLN A 45 -8.55 -4.42 -20.04
N ASN A 46 -7.33 -4.23 -19.56
CA ASN A 46 -6.62 -5.21 -18.76
C ASN A 46 -6.68 -4.82 -17.28
N VAL A 47 -7.05 -5.76 -16.42
CA VAL A 47 -6.95 -5.58 -14.97
C VAL A 47 -5.59 -6.07 -14.50
N LYS A 48 -4.84 -5.18 -13.84
CA LYS A 48 -3.53 -5.52 -13.25
C LYS A 48 -3.71 -5.84 -11.78
N ILE A 49 -3.18 -6.98 -11.37
CA ILE A 49 -3.16 -7.47 -10.00
C ILE A 49 -1.68 -7.55 -9.57
N ASP A 50 -1.28 -6.69 -8.64
CA ASP A 50 0.06 -6.72 -8.04
C ASP A 50 -0.07 -7.26 -6.62
N THR A 51 0.76 -8.23 -6.28
CA THR A 51 0.69 -8.93 -5.01
C THR A 51 2.07 -9.02 -4.39
N SER A 52 2.16 -8.78 -3.08
CA SER A 52 3.40 -8.86 -2.30
C SER A 52 3.25 -9.88 -1.17
N PHE A 53 4.18 -10.83 -1.06
CA PHE A 53 4.03 -12.02 -0.18
C PHE A 53 5.01 -12.08 0.99
N ASN A 54 5.87 -11.08 1.14
CA ASN A 54 6.84 -10.99 2.23
C ASN A 54 6.48 -9.92 3.27
N ARG A 55 5.19 -9.63 3.43
CA ARG A 55 4.72 -8.72 4.48
C ARG A 55 4.39 -9.54 5.71
N ASP A 56 4.72 -9.00 6.88
CA ASP A 56 4.26 -9.50 8.16
C ASP A 56 2.74 -9.29 8.26
N THR A 57 2.01 -10.20 7.63
CA THR A 57 0.55 -10.16 7.48
C THR A 57 -0.12 -10.09 8.84
N ALA A 58 0.38 -10.87 9.80
CA ALA A 58 -0.12 -10.88 11.18
C ALA A 58 -0.12 -9.47 11.79
N ALA A 59 0.97 -8.73 11.62
CA ALA A 59 1.09 -7.38 12.17
C ALA A 59 0.28 -6.29 11.47
N ILE A 60 -0.34 -6.58 10.30
CA ILE A 60 -1.19 -5.61 9.60
C ILE A 60 -2.67 -5.98 9.66
N LEU A 61 -3.03 -7.20 10.05
CA LEU A 61 -4.41 -7.69 10.03
C LEU A 61 -5.36 -6.84 10.88
N ASP A 62 -4.91 -6.39 12.05
CA ASP A 62 -5.71 -5.53 12.95
C ASP A 62 -6.01 -4.15 12.35
N TYR A 63 -5.26 -3.77 11.31
CA TYR A 63 -5.42 -2.51 10.58
C TYR A 63 -6.09 -2.73 9.22
N THR A 64 -6.95 -3.74 9.13
CA THR A 64 -7.79 -4.03 7.96
C THR A 64 -9.23 -4.28 8.40
N LYS A 65 -10.18 -4.16 7.47
CA LYS A 65 -11.58 -4.52 7.68
C LYS A 65 -12.09 -5.40 6.55
N VAL A 66 -13.03 -6.28 6.85
CA VAL A 66 -13.77 -7.06 5.84
C VAL A 66 -15.02 -6.28 5.47
N VAL A 67 -15.23 -6.03 4.18
CA VAL A 67 -16.48 -5.44 3.66
C VAL A 67 -17.49 -6.56 3.33
N GLU A 68 -18.73 -6.18 3.01
CA GLU A 68 -19.86 -7.09 2.84
C GLU A 68 -19.59 -8.25 1.87
N ASP A 69 -18.85 -7.99 0.79
CA ASP A 69 -18.48 -9.00 -0.22
C ASP A 69 -17.33 -9.93 0.22
N GLY A 70 -16.93 -9.91 1.50
CA GLY A 70 -15.83 -10.72 2.03
C GLY A 70 -14.43 -10.18 1.66
N VAL A 71 -14.33 -9.04 0.98
CA VAL A 71 -13.05 -8.43 0.61
C VAL A 71 -12.43 -7.75 1.84
N ARG A 72 -11.18 -8.12 2.15
CA ARG A 72 -10.41 -7.46 3.21
C ARG A 72 -9.66 -6.25 2.64
N ILE A 73 -9.96 -5.07 3.17
CA ILE A 73 -9.33 -3.82 2.76
C ILE A 73 -8.54 -3.19 3.92
N PRO A 74 -7.39 -2.55 3.65
CA PRO A 74 -6.63 -1.84 4.66
C PRO A 74 -7.38 -0.58 5.15
N LEU A 75 -7.22 -0.27 6.44
CA LEU A 75 -7.73 0.96 7.04
C LEU A 75 -6.90 2.18 6.57
N PRO A 76 -7.47 3.40 6.61
CA PRO A 76 -6.76 4.62 6.19
C PRO A 76 -5.41 4.82 6.91
N SER A 77 -5.29 4.44 8.18
CA SER A 77 -4.05 4.53 8.95
C SER A 77 -2.91 3.68 8.36
N LEU A 78 -3.21 2.43 7.97
CA LEU A 78 -2.25 1.54 7.34
C LEU A 78 -1.90 2.00 5.93
N LEU A 79 -2.90 2.45 5.16
CA LEU A 79 -2.68 2.98 3.82
C LEU A 79 -1.80 4.23 3.85
N LEU A 80 -2.02 5.15 4.80
CA LEU A 80 -1.23 6.37 4.94
C LEU A 80 0.24 6.03 5.17
N ALA A 81 0.51 5.17 6.16
CA ALA A 81 1.88 4.77 6.47
C ALA A 81 2.57 4.10 5.28
N GLN A 82 1.87 3.22 4.56
CA GLN A 82 2.43 2.57 3.37
C GLN A 82 2.67 3.55 2.21
N LYS A 83 1.86 4.59 2.08
CA LYS A 83 2.07 5.64 1.06
C LYS A 83 3.25 6.54 1.39
N ILE A 84 3.46 6.89 2.67
CA ILE A 84 4.64 7.62 3.11
C ILE A 84 5.91 6.82 2.78
N VAL A 85 5.93 5.51 3.12
CA VAL A 85 7.03 4.60 2.75
C VAL A 85 7.25 4.57 1.24
N ALA A 86 6.19 4.33 0.47
CA ALA A 86 6.28 4.22 -0.98
C ALA A 86 6.75 5.52 -1.66
N CYS A 87 6.35 6.67 -1.12
CA CYS A 87 6.77 7.98 -1.59
C CYS A 87 8.27 8.20 -1.31
N GLY A 88 8.74 7.89 -0.09
CA GLY A 88 10.16 8.00 0.29
C GLY A 88 11.09 7.04 -0.45
N ASP A 89 10.60 5.86 -0.86
CA ASP A 89 11.39 4.89 -1.62
C ASP A 89 11.34 5.08 -3.15
N ARG A 90 10.67 6.13 -3.66
CA ARG A 90 10.71 6.44 -5.10
C ARG A 90 12.11 6.88 -5.52
N ALA A 91 12.47 6.56 -6.77
CA ALA A 91 13.66 7.16 -7.39
C ALA A 91 13.48 8.68 -7.55
N LEU A 92 14.56 9.43 -7.34
CA LEU A 92 14.61 10.87 -7.62
C LEU A 92 14.25 11.11 -9.10
N GLY A 93 13.32 12.05 -9.36
CA GLY A 93 12.80 12.34 -10.70
C GLY A 93 11.54 11.57 -11.11
N ALA A 94 10.95 10.75 -10.21
CA ALA A 94 9.66 10.09 -10.43
C ALA A 94 8.45 10.99 -10.13
N ASP A 95 8.46 12.24 -10.63
CA ASP A 95 7.55 13.32 -10.22
C ASP A 95 6.07 12.96 -10.36
N GLY A 96 5.65 12.36 -11.47
CA GLY A 96 4.24 12.00 -11.67
C GLY A 96 3.69 10.94 -10.71
N LYS A 97 4.55 10.04 -10.22
CA LYS A 97 4.15 9.06 -9.18
C LYS A 97 4.14 9.70 -7.80
N ARG A 98 5.07 10.61 -7.51
CA ARG A 98 5.09 11.39 -6.27
C ARG A 98 3.81 12.21 -6.11
N ASP A 99 3.38 12.93 -7.14
CA ASP A 99 2.18 13.77 -7.05
C ASP A 99 0.88 12.95 -6.84
N THR A 100 0.88 11.70 -7.32
CA THR A 100 -0.20 10.75 -7.03
C THR A 100 -0.14 10.29 -5.58
N ASP A 101 1.05 9.91 -5.10
CA ASP A 101 1.26 9.48 -3.72
C ASP A 101 0.93 10.61 -2.72
N LEU A 102 1.22 11.87 -3.04
CA LEU A 102 0.85 13.05 -2.24
C LEU A 102 -0.67 13.27 -2.15
N ARG A 103 -1.37 13.18 -3.28
CA ARG A 103 -2.85 13.28 -3.29
C ARG A 103 -3.50 12.18 -2.45
N ASP A 104 -2.97 10.97 -2.54
CA ASP A 104 -3.43 9.85 -1.71
C ASP A 104 -3.17 10.13 -0.22
N ILE A 105 -1.98 10.62 0.13
CA ILE A 105 -1.61 11.04 1.50
C ILE A 105 -2.60 12.07 2.04
N THR A 106 -2.84 13.17 1.31
CA THR A 106 -3.80 14.21 1.71
C THR A 106 -5.20 13.63 1.92
N THR A 107 -5.66 12.75 1.02
CA THR A 107 -6.97 12.11 1.14
C THR A 107 -7.10 11.29 2.43
N MET A 108 -6.05 10.58 2.81
CA MET A 108 -6.08 9.75 4.02
C MET A 108 -5.94 10.57 5.29
N VAL A 109 -5.15 11.65 5.27
CA VAL A 109 -5.07 12.63 6.35
C VAL A 109 -6.46 13.21 6.63
N ASP A 110 -7.13 13.72 5.59
CA ASP A 110 -8.48 14.28 5.69
C ASP A 110 -9.48 13.29 6.30
N GLN A 111 -9.42 12.02 5.88
CA GLN A 111 -10.30 10.98 6.42
C GLN A 111 -10.06 10.75 7.91
N LEU A 112 -8.80 10.68 8.33
CA LEU A 112 -8.43 10.47 9.73
C LEU A 112 -8.80 11.67 10.59
N GLN A 113 -8.54 12.89 10.13
CA GLN A 113 -8.91 14.13 10.81
C GLN A 113 -10.44 14.25 10.96
N LYS A 114 -11.22 13.99 9.90
CA LYS A 114 -12.70 13.97 9.96
C LYS A 114 -13.22 12.96 10.97
N ALA A 115 -12.56 11.80 11.07
CA ALA A 115 -12.86 10.78 12.06
C ALA A 115 -12.29 11.07 13.46
N LYS A 116 -11.53 12.17 13.62
CA LYS A 116 -10.76 12.52 14.84
C LYS A 116 -9.84 11.38 15.31
N GLN A 117 -9.28 10.65 14.36
CA GLN A 117 -8.38 9.51 14.58
C GLN A 117 -6.93 9.93 14.41
N LYS A 118 -6.07 9.42 15.30
CA LYS A 118 -4.61 9.52 15.17
C LYS A 118 -4.03 8.27 14.53
N LEU A 119 -2.78 8.33 14.08
CA LEU A 119 -2.08 7.12 13.65
C LEU A 119 -1.80 6.21 14.86
N PRO A 120 -2.18 4.93 14.80
CA PRO A 120 -1.86 3.96 15.83
C PRO A 120 -0.34 3.89 16.08
N LYS A 121 0.05 3.74 17.35
CA LYS A 121 1.46 3.77 17.76
C LYS A 121 2.26 2.67 17.06
N GLU A 122 1.68 1.49 16.94
CA GLU A 122 2.30 0.31 16.36
C GLU A 122 2.54 0.51 14.85
N ILE A 123 1.60 1.14 14.15
CA ILE A 123 1.76 1.50 12.73
C ILE A 123 2.91 2.49 12.56
N LYS A 124 2.97 3.54 13.40
CA LYS A 124 4.08 4.51 13.35
C LYS A 124 5.42 3.82 13.58
N GLN A 125 5.53 3.01 14.62
CA GLN A 125 6.78 2.32 14.95
C GLN A 125 7.22 1.33 13.88
N LYS A 126 6.26 0.65 13.23
CA LYS A 126 6.56 -0.38 12.24
C LYS A 126 6.91 0.21 10.87
N PHE A 127 6.25 1.28 10.44
CA PHE A 127 6.34 1.80 9.07
C PHE A 127 7.00 3.17 8.98
N LEU A 128 6.85 4.02 9.99
CA LEU A 128 7.33 5.41 9.99
C LEU A 128 8.59 5.56 10.83
N THR A 129 9.60 4.75 10.52
CA THR A 129 10.90 4.85 11.19
C THR A 129 11.60 6.18 10.84
N PRO A 130 12.57 6.64 11.65
CA PRO A 130 13.31 7.86 11.34
C PRO A 130 13.92 7.88 9.93
N ASP A 131 14.43 6.73 9.46
CA ASP A 131 14.98 6.59 8.11
C ASP A 131 13.93 6.73 7.02
N VAL A 132 12.74 6.14 7.21
CA VAL A 132 11.62 6.30 6.28
C VAL A 132 11.17 7.75 6.22
N MET A 133 10.99 8.39 7.38
CA MET A 133 10.57 9.79 7.44
C MET A 133 11.61 10.70 6.79
N LYS A 134 12.91 10.47 7.04
CA LYS A 134 13.98 11.21 6.37
C LYS A 134 13.91 11.11 4.86
N LYS A 135 13.74 9.90 4.31
CA LYS A 135 13.57 9.69 2.86
C LYS A 135 12.33 10.37 2.32
N PHE A 136 11.21 10.27 3.05
CA PHE A 136 9.96 10.92 2.68
C PHE A 136 10.14 12.44 2.56
N TRP A 137 10.73 13.08 3.56
CA TRP A 137 10.98 14.53 3.53
C TRP A 137 11.92 14.95 2.39
N GLN A 138 12.92 14.13 2.06
CA GLN A 138 13.81 14.39 0.92
C GLN A 138 13.10 14.35 -0.44
N MET A 139 11.97 13.65 -0.53
CA MET A 139 11.19 13.53 -1.76
C MET A 139 10.20 14.67 -1.97
N LEU A 140 9.83 15.38 -0.90
CA LEU A 140 8.88 16.47 -0.96
C LEU A 140 9.55 17.78 -1.41
N PRO A 141 8.88 18.57 -2.27
CA PRO A 141 9.27 19.96 -2.53
C PRO A 141 9.29 20.78 -1.23
N SER A 142 10.31 21.62 -1.05
CA SER A 142 10.52 22.37 0.21
C SER A 142 9.34 23.28 0.59
N ASP A 143 8.59 23.77 -0.40
CA ASP A 143 7.40 24.60 -0.23
C ASP A 143 6.19 23.83 0.33
N GLU A 144 6.14 22.50 0.15
CA GLU A 144 5.09 21.64 0.69
C GLU A 144 5.43 21.08 2.08
N HIS A 145 6.69 21.18 2.52
CA HIS A 145 7.15 20.60 3.79
C HIS A 145 6.35 21.10 4.99
N PHE A 146 6.07 22.41 5.04
CA PHE A 146 5.36 23.01 6.16
C PHE A 146 3.93 22.46 6.27
N LEU A 147 3.20 22.43 5.15
CA LEU A 147 1.83 21.94 5.12
C LEU A 147 1.73 20.45 5.49
N VAL A 148 2.62 19.62 4.91
CA VAL A 148 2.63 18.18 5.19
C VAL A 148 3.06 17.90 6.63
N LYS A 149 3.95 18.71 7.19
CA LYS A 149 4.37 18.59 8.59
C LYS A 149 3.20 18.84 9.53
N ASP A 150 2.46 19.94 9.37
CA ASP A 150 1.31 20.25 10.22
C ASP A 150 0.27 19.12 10.20
N TRP A 151 -0.04 18.58 9.02
CA TRP A 151 -0.94 17.44 8.86
C TRP A 151 -0.48 16.20 9.63
N LEU A 152 0.80 15.86 9.54
CA LEU A 152 1.36 14.67 10.18
C LEU A 152 1.44 14.84 11.70
N GLU A 153 1.77 16.03 12.20
CA GLU A 153 1.79 16.34 13.63
C GLU A 153 0.40 16.21 14.27
N GLU A 154 -0.66 16.67 13.60
CA GLU A 154 -2.05 16.50 14.07
C GLU A 154 -2.45 15.02 14.21
N LEU A 155 -1.94 14.16 13.32
CA LEU A 155 -2.12 12.71 13.39
C LEU A 155 -1.18 12.03 14.40
N GLY A 156 -0.32 12.80 15.07
CA GLY A 156 0.64 12.34 16.07
C GLY A 156 1.88 11.69 15.47
N VAL A 157 2.28 12.05 14.26
CA VAL A 157 3.56 11.68 13.66
C VAL A 157 4.55 12.83 13.92
N GLU A 158 5.62 12.55 14.65
CA GLU A 158 6.68 13.50 15.03
C GLU A 158 7.89 13.38 14.09
#